data_AF-A0A347VSY8-F1
#
_entry.id   AF-A0A347VSY8-F1
#
_cell.length_a   1.000
_cell.length_b   1.000
_cell.length_c   1.000
_cell.angle_alpha   90.00
_cell.angle_beta   90.00
_cell.angle_gamma   90.00
#
_symmetry.space_group_name_H-M   'P 1'
#
loop_
_entity.id
_entity.type
_entity.pdbx_description
1 polymer ?
#
loop_
_entity_poly.entity_id
_entity_poly.type
_entity_poly.pdbx_seq_one_letter_code
_entity_poly.pdbx_strand_id
1 'polypeptide(L)'
;MLRILAYFFCASIWSRCEDSAKNRKDFSGIESWDTSNVADMTALFFKQTKFNKNLNSWNVSKVTNMVALFREYYEFNSSLNQWDTKNVTDMRDMFMEAYTFNQNLNSWNVRNVVDMTAMFSHAYAFNQPLDKWNVANVKEFGSMFSFAKSFNQPLTTWKPHPPPKNLRFKKYCDFL
;
A
#
# COMPACT_ATOMS: atom_id res chain seq x y z
N MET A 1 9.33 -25.10 11.53
CA MET A 1 8.93 -24.31 10.35
C MET A 1 8.34 -22.95 10.78
N LEU A 2 9.00 -22.26 11.73
CA LEU A 2 8.55 -21.00 12.36
C LEU A 2 9.58 -19.86 12.20
N ARG A 3 10.73 -20.13 11.54
CA ARG A 3 11.94 -19.28 11.60
C ARG A 3 12.11 -18.29 10.44
N ILE A 4 11.28 -18.32 9.40
CA ILE A 4 11.51 -17.49 8.20
C ILE A 4 10.87 -16.09 8.35
N LEU A 5 9.79 -15.96 9.13
CA LEU A 5 9.14 -14.67 9.36
C LEU A 5 10.00 -13.69 10.18
N ALA A 6 10.83 -14.20 11.11
CA ALA A 6 11.70 -13.37 11.94
C ALA A 6 12.80 -12.64 11.13
N TYR A 7 13.10 -13.08 9.91
CA TYR A 7 14.06 -12.42 9.01
C TYR A 7 13.42 -11.38 8.10
N PHE A 8 12.10 -11.40 7.92
CA PHE A 8 11.37 -10.47 7.04
C PHE A 8 10.53 -9.45 7.81
N PHE A 9 10.05 -9.80 9.00
CA PHE A 9 9.26 -8.93 9.86
C PHE A 9 10.11 -8.47 11.04
N CYS A 10 10.68 -7.30 10.84
CA CYS A 10 11.67 -6.68 11.69
C CYS A 10 11.12 -6.43 13.10
N ALA A 11 11.72 -7.05 14.11
CA ALA A 11 11.66 -6.51 15.45
C ALA A 11 12.49 -5.21 15.47
N SER A 12 11.81 -4.07 15.41
CA SER A 12 12.20 -2.76 15.95
C SER A 12 13.35 -1.93 15.35
N ILE A 13 14.11 -2.36 14.32
CA ILE A 13 15.24 -1.54 13.82
C ILE A 13 15.36 -1.51 12.29
N TRP A 14 15.08 -0.33 11.71
CA TRP A 14 15.11 0.01 10.26
C TRP A 14 16.34 -0.52 9.51
N SER A 15 17.53 -0.49 10.11
CA SER A 15 18.77 -0.90 9.43
C SER A 15 18.93 -2.40 9.20
N ARG A 16 18.17 -3.27 9.88
CA ARG A 16 18.29 -4.73 9.72
C ARG A 16 17.33 -5.32 8.69
N CYS A 17 16.24 -4.63 8.37
CA CYS A 17 15.22 -5.12 7.44
C CYS A 17 15.58 -4.83 5.96
N GLU A 18 16.44 -3.82 5.73
CA GLU A 18 16.90 -3.43 4.40
C GLU A 18 17.69 -4.56 3.69
N ASP A 19 18.35 -5.45 4.44
CA ASP A 19 19.27 -6.45 3.89
C ASP A 19 18.62 -7.79 3.51
N SER A 20 17.52 -8.18 4.14
CA SER A 20 16.96 -9.54 3.96
C SER A 20 16.07 -9.69 2.72
N ALA A 21 15.34 -8.64 2.33
CA ALA A 21 14.48 -8.65 1.15
C ALA A 21 15.22 -8.24 -0.15
N LYS A 22 16.16 -7.30 -0.07
CA LYS A 22 16.88 -6.77 -1.25
C LYS A 22 17.68 -7.82 -2.01
N ASN A 23 18.23 -8.82 -1.32
CA ASN A 23 19.13 -9.81 -1.92
C ASN A 23 18.42 -11.12 -2.32
N ARG A 24 17.16 -11.32 -1.92
CA ARG A 24 16.43 -12.53 -2.26
C ARG A 24 15.95 -12.46 -3.70
N LYS A 25 16.53 -13.32 -4.55
CA LYS A 25 16.20 -13.40 -5.98
C LYS A 25 15.09 -14.40 -6.29
N ASP A 26 14.77 -15.28 -5.34
CA ASP A 26 13.74 -16.31 -5.48
C ASP A 26 12.72 -16.21 -4.33
N PHE A 27 11.47 -15.95 -4.71
CA PHE A 27 10.31 -15.86 -3.81
C PHE A 27 9.35 -17.05 -4.00
N SER A 28 9.82 -18.17 -4.56
CA SER A 28 9.04 -19.41 -4.62
C SER A 28 8.54 -19.82 -3.22
N GLY A 29 7.28 -20.27 -3.16
CA GLY A 29 6.63 -20.72 -1.93
C GLY A 29 6.10 -19.61 -1.01
N ILE A 30 6.32 -18.33 -1.35
CA ILE A 30 5.89 -17.20 -0.51
C ILE A 30 4.36 -17.10 -0.37
N GLU A 31 3.61 -17.61 -1.36
CA GLU A 31 2.16 -17.73 -1.35
C GLU A 31 1.62 -18.66 -0.25
N SER A 32 2.46 -19.55 0.29
CA SER A 32 2.10 -20.49 1.36
C SER A 32 2.55 -20.04 2.76
N TRP A 33 3.10 -18.83 2.87
CA TRP A 33 3.58 -18.31 4.14
C TRP A 33 2.42 -18.00 5.08
N ASP A 34 2.56 -18.45 6.33
CA ASP A 34 1.66 -18.04 7.41
C ASP A 34 2.02 -16.63 7.87
N THR A 35 1.21 -15.64 7.48
CA THR A 35 1.38 -14.23 7.88
C THR A 35 0.46 -13.83 9.04
N SER A 36 -0.26 -14.78 9.66
CA SER A 36 -1.31 -14.51 10.65
C SER A 36 -0.85 -13.84 11.95
N ASN A 37 0.46 -13.76 12.20
CA ASN A 37 1.06 -13.12 13.38
C ASN A 37 1.90 -11.88 13.03
N VAL A 38 1.86 -11.45 11.77
CA VAL A 38 2.60 -10.26 11.32
C VAL A 38 1.83 -9.00 11.71
N ALA A 39 2.50 -8.08 12.39
CA ALA A 39 1.96 -6.77 12.76
C ALA A 39 2.52 -5.62 11.90
N ASP A 40 3.73 -5.76 11.38
CA ASP A 40 4.42 -4.71 10.62
C ASP A 40 4.91 -5.30 9.31
N MET A 41 4.55 -4.70 8.17
CA MET A 41 4.97 -5.09 6.82
C MET A 41 5.82 -4.00 6.15
N THR A 42 6.42 -3.09 6.91
CA THR A 42 7.19 -1.95 6.38
C THR A 42 8.23 -2.41 5.38
N ALA A 43 8.19 -1.83 4.18
CA ALA A 43 9.19 -1.98 3.11
C ALA A 43 9.49 -3.42 2.67
N LEU A 44 8.60 -4.38 2.94
CA LEU A 44 8.87 -5.81 2.69
C LEU A 44 9.21 -6.13 1.23
N PHE A 45 8.63 -5.39 0.26
CA PHE A 45 8.92 -5.53 -1.17
C PHE A 45 9.48 -4.24 -1.78
N PHE A 46 10.12 -3.39 -0.97
CA PHE A 46 10.75 -2.17 -1.46
C PHE A 46 11.78 -2.49 -2.56
N LYS A 47 11.66 -1.81 -3.72
CA LYS A 47 12.54 -1.97 -4.89
C LYS A 47 12.61 -3.39 -5.48
N GLN A 48 11.61 -4.23 -5.21
CA GLN A 48 11.57 -5.56 -5.80
C GLN A 48 11.32 -5.47 -7.32
N THR A 49 11.77 -6.47 -8.09
CA THR A 49 11.68 -6.44 -9.57
C THR A 49 11.27 -7.77 -10.21
N LYS A 50 11.12 -8.86 -9.44
CA LYS A 50 11.00 -10.23 -10.02
C LYS A 50 9.80 -11.06 -9.55
N PHE A 51 8.84 -10.44 -8.88
CA PHE A 51 7.83 -11.12 -8.06
C PHE A 51 6.40 -10.59 -8.28
N ASN A 52 5.63 -11.20 -9.18
CA ASN A 52 4.21 -10.85 -9.38
C ASN A 52 3.32 -12.07 -9.08
N LYS A 53 3.47 -12.66 -7.88
CA LYS A 53 2.64 -13.78 -7.44
C LYS A 53 1.42 -13.27 -6.68
N ASN A 54 0.35 -14.05 -6.73
CA ASN A 54 -0.86 -13.79 -5.96
C ASN A 54 -0.57 -13.88 -4.45
N LEU A 55 -0.85 -12.79 -3.73
CA LEU A 55 -0.66 -12.66 -2.28
C LEU A 55 -1.97 -12.72 -1.49
N ASN A 56 -3.10 -13.03 -2.14
CA ASN A 56 -4.40 -13.04 -1.48
C ASN A 56 -4.53 -14.13 -0.38
N SER A 57 -3.67 -15.15 -0.40
CA SER A 57 -3.60 -16.16 0.67
C SER A 57 -3.01 -15.63 1.98
N TRP A 58 -2.37 -14.46 1.97
CA TRP A 58 -1.79 -13.88 3.17
C TRP A 58 -2.86 -13.36 4.12
N ASN A 59 -2.72 -13.70 5.40
CA ASN A 59 -3.53 -13.16 6.46
C ASN A 59 -2.90 -11.87 7.00
N VAL A 60 -3.41 -10.73 6.52
CA VAL A 60 -2.96 -9.40 6.98
C VAL A 60 -3.83 -8.81 8.10
N SER A 61 -4.73 -9.60 8.70
CA SER A 61 -5.72 -9.08 9.65
C SER A 61 -5.13 -8.53 10.95
N LYS A 62 -3.88 -8.86 11.30
CA LYS A 62 -3.17 -8.29 12.47
C LYS A 62 -2.19 -7.17 12.10
N VAL A 63 -2.03 -6.87 10.82
CA VAL A 63 -1.08 -5.86 10.35
C VAL A 63 -1.61 -4.48 10.71
N THR A 64 -0.77 -3.69 11.35
CA THR A 64 -1.01 -2.28 11.70
C THR A 64 -0.20 -1.32 10.82
N ASN A 65 0.92 -1.78 10.24
CA ASN A 65 1.83 -0.95 9.46
C ASN A 65 2.12 -1.56 8.08
N MET A 66 1.86 -0.80 7.01
CA MET A 66 2.12 -1.18 5.61
C MET A 66 2.98 -0.14 4.87
N VAL A 67 3.76 0.67 5.60
CA VAL A 67 4.60 1.73 5.03
C VAL A 67 5.52 1.17 3.94
N ALA A 68 5.53 1.80 2.77
CA ALA A 68 6.41 1.48 1.65
C ALA A 68 6.40 0.01 1.21
N LEU A 69 5.35 -0.76 1.53
CA LEU A 69 5.30 -2.21 1.31
C LEU A 69 5.66 -2.60 -0.13
N PHE A 70 5.15 -1.89 -1.13
CA PHE A 70 5.43 -2.09 -2.55
C PHE A 70 6.07 -0.86 -3.21
N ARG A 71 6.75 -0.02 -2.43
CA ARG A 71 7.40 1.19 -2.95
C ARG A 71 8.51 0.84 -3.94
N GLU A 72 8.59 1.58 -5.04
CA GLU A 72 9.54 1.39 -6.13
C GLU A 72 9.49 -0.03 -6.72
N TYR A 73 8.36 -0.71 -6.54
CA TYR A 73 8.09 -1.98 -7.17
C TYR A 73 7.41 -1.74 -8.53
N TYR A 74 8.22 -1.32 -9.50
CA TYR A 74 7.77 -0.77 -10.78
C TYR A 74 6.77 -1.66 -11.54
N GLU A 75 6.93 -2.98 -11.50
CA GLU A 75 6.10 -3.94 -12.25
C GLU A 75 5.00 -4.63 -11.41
N PHE A 76 4.84 -4.26 -10.14
CA PHE A 76 3.85 -4.89 -9.27
C PHE A 76 2.42 -4.62 -9.71
N ASN A 77 1.65 -5.68 -9.98
CA ASN A 77 0.24 -5.56 -10.37
C ASN A 77 -0.60 -6.78 -9.95
N SER A 78 -0.23 -7.44 -8.84
CA SER A 78 -0.99 -8.58 -8.31
C SER A 78 -2.19 -8.11 -7.48
N SER A 79 -3.32 -8.80 -7.61
CA SER A 79 -4.53 -8.47 -6.84
C SER A 79 -4.31 -8.64 -5.33
N LEU A 80 -4.84 -7.70 -4.56
CA LEU A 80 -4.81 -7.66 -3.08
C LEU A 80 -6.22 -7.52 -2.48
N ASN A 81 -7.26 -7.83 -3.26
CA ASN A 81 -8.65 -7.56 -2.91
C ASN A 81 -9.19 -8.42 -1.74
N GLN A 82 -8.50 -9.51 -1.38
CA GLN A 82 -8.87 -10.38 -0.25
C GLN A 82 -8.23 -9.96 1.09
N TRP A 83 -7.40 -8.92 1.10
CA TRP A 83 -6.74 -8.45 2.31
C TRP A 83 -7.70 -7.76 3.29
N ASP A 84 -7.76 -8.24 4.54
CA ASP A 84 -8.46 -7.56 5.63
C ASP A 84 -7.58 -6.48 6.27
N THR A 85 -7.71 -5.24 5.77
CA THR A 85 -6.89 -4.10 6.18
C THR A 85 -7.45 -3.33 7.39
N LYS A 86 -8.47 -3.85 8.08
CA LYS A 86 -9.20 -3.09 9.12
C LYS A 86 -8.33 -2.60 10.28
N ASN A 87 -7.20 -3.24 10.56
CA ASN A 87 -6.32 -2.89 11.67
C ASN A 87 -5.13 -2.01 11.24
N VAL A 88 -4.98 -1.73 9.94
CA VAL A 88 -3.89 -0.92 9.43
C VAL A 88 -4.11 0.55 9.82
N THR A 89 -3.07 1.16 10.37
CA THR A 89 -3.06 2.57 10.78
C THR A 89 -2.15 3.44 9.91
N ASP A 90 -1.17 2.84 9.22
CA ASP A 90 -0.18 3.56 8.40
C ASP A 90 0.01 2.89 7.03
N MET A 91 -0.23 3.64 5.96
CA MET A 91 -0.10 3.20 4.56
C MET A 91 0.79 4.15 3.73
N ARG A 92 1.67 4.93 4.38
CA ARG A 92 2.56 5.86 3.67
C ARG A 92 3.38 5.15 2.60
N ASP A 93 3.54 5.80 1.45
CA ASP A 93 4.35 5.34 0.32
C ASP A 93 4.01 3.93 -0.21
N MET A 94 2.92 3.28 0.22
CA MET A 94 2.70 1.84 0.01
C MET A 94 2.87 1.39 -1.44
N PHE A 95 2.40 2.19 -2.40
CA PHE A 95 2.52 1.98 -3.84
C PHE A 95 3.26 3.14 -4.55
N MET A 96 4.07 3.91 -3.81
CA MET A 96 4.86 4.99 -4.41
C MET A 96 5.78 4.41 -5.48
N GLU A 97 5.74 4.96 -6.69
CA GLU A 97 6.47 4.46 -7.87
C GLU A 97 6.13 3.01 -8.27
N ALA A 98 5.01 2.43 -7.85
CA ALA A 98 4.50 1.17 -8.41
C ALA A 98 3.85 1.44 -9.78
N TYR A 99 4.66 1.70 -10.80
CA TYR A 99 4.24 2.29 -12.08
C TYR A 99 3.08 1.57 -12.77
N THR A 100 3.06 0.25 -12.73
CA THR A 100 2.04 -0.57 -13.42
C THR A 100 0.85 -0.96 -12.54
N PHE A 101 0.85 -0.61 -11.25
CA PHE A 101 -0.17 -1.04 -10.32
C PHE A 101 -1.54 -0.43 -10.65
N ASN A 102 -2.54 -1.28 -10.92
CA ASN A 102 -3.90 -0.87 -11.24
C ASN A 102 -4.95 -1.88 -10.75
N GLN A 103 -4.73 -2.48 -9.58
CA GLN A 103 -5.65 -3.46 -9.00
C GLN A 103 -6.71 -2.80 -8.12
N ASN A 104 -7.90 -3.40 -8.09
CA ASN A 104 -9.04 -2.87 -7.34
C ASN A 104 -8.80 -3.00 -5.83
N LEU A 105 -8.81 -1.87 -5.12
CA LEU A 105 -8.65 -1.76 -3.67
C LEU A 105 -9.92 -1.24 -2.96
N ASN A 106 -11.02 -1.08 -3.67
CA ASN A 106 -12.25 -0.47 -3.15
C ASN A 106 -12.92 -1.35 -2.06
N SER A 107 -12.49 -2.60 -1.89
CA SER A 107 -12.92 -3.49 -0.79
C SER A 107 -12.18 -3.28 0.52
N TRP A 108 -11.08 -2.53 0.53
CA TRP A 108 -10.26 -2.33 1.72
C TRP A 108 -10.97 -1.51 2.79
N ASN A 109 -10.80 -1.92 4.05
CA ASN A 109 -11.29 -1.18 5.20
C ASN A 109 -10.20 -0.26 5.73
N VAL A 110 -10.22 0.99 5.29
CA VAL A 110 -9.23 2.01 5.69
C VAL A 110 -9.68 2.87 6.87
N ARG A 111 -10.74 2.49 7.60
CA ARG A 111 -11.33 3.38 8.63
C ARG A 111 -10.36 3.76 9.74
N ASN A 112 -9.35 2.94 10.00
CA ASN A 112 -8.38 3.14 11.07
C ASN A 112 -7.07 3.76 10.59
N VAL A 113 -6.92 3.99 9.28
CA VAL A 113 -5.72 4.60 8.71
C VAL A 113 -5.65 6.07 9.10
N VAL A 114 -4.47 6.49 9.53
CA VAL A 114 -4.17 7.86 9.97
C VAL A 114 -3.31 8.60 8.93
N ASP A 115 -2.45 7.88 8.20
CA ASP A 115 -1.52 8.47 7.24
C ASP A 115 -1.51 7.69 5.91
N MET A 116 -1.76 8.42 4.82
CA MET A 116 -1.73 7.93 3.42
C MET A 116 -0.80 8.79 2.54
N THR A 117 0.17 9.48 3.15
CA THR A 117 1.14 10.32 2.43
C THR A 117 1.80 9.52 1.31
N ALA A 118 1.78 10.09 0.11
CA ALA A 118 2.37 9.59 -1.13
C ALA A 118 2.00 8.13 -1.49
N MET A 119 0.92 7.57 -0.94
CA MET A 119 0.54 6.17 -1.12
C MET A 119 0.50 5.72 -2.59
N PHE A 120 0.04 6.58 -3.51
CA PHE A 120 0.00 6.32 -4.96
C PHE A 120 0.83 7.33 -5.76
N SER A 121 1.80 8.01 -5.13
CA SER A 121 2.62 8.98 -5.86
C SER A 121 3.41 8.25 -6.95
N HIS A 122 3.39 8.78 -8.18
CA HIS A 122 3.96 8.14 -9.37
C HIS A 122 3.39 6.76 -9.73
N ALA A 123 2.28 6.28 -9.14
CA ALA A 123 1.60 5.07 -9.59
C ALA A 123 0.86 5.33 -10.92
N TYR A 124 1.61 5.38 -12.02
CA TYR A 124 1.15 5.96 -13.29
C TYR A 124 -0.12 5.32 -13.84
N ALA A 125 -0.25 4.00 -13.71
CA ALA A 125 -1.38 3.25 -14.25
C ALA A 125 -2.61 3.22 -13.33
N PHE A 126 -2.50 3.65 -12.06
CA PHE A 126 -3.57 3.47 -11.08
C PHE A 126 -4.79 4.34 -11.42
N ASN A 127 -5.93 3.70 -11.67
CA ASN A 127 -7.20 4.38 -11.96
C ASN A 127 -8.42 3.58 -11.46
N GLN A 128 -8.30 2.98 -10.27
CA GLN A 128 -9.39 2.19 -9.67
C GLN A 128 -10.23 3.02 -8.72
N PRO A 129 -11.55 2.75 -8.63
CA PRO A 129 -12.43 3.49 -7.74
C PRO A 129 -12.03 3.29 -6.28
N LEU A 130 -12.16 4.36 -5.48
CA LEU A 130 -11.88 4.39 -4.04
C LEU A 130 -13.05 5.00 -3.25
N ASP A 131 -14.23 5.05 -3.86
CA ASP A 131 -15.42 5.71 -3.33
C ASP A 131 -15.99 5.02 -2.08
N LYS A 132 -15.64 3.76 -1.81
CA LYS A 132 -16.07 3.04 -0.60
C LYS A 132 -15.16 3.28 0.61
N TRP A 133 -14.03 3.94 0.43
CA TRP A 133 -13.09 4.19 1.52
C TRP A 133 -13.66 5.20 2.51
N ASN A 134 -13.76 4.79 3.78
CA ASN A 134 -14.03 5.71 4.88
C ASN A 134 -12.71 6.32 5.38
N VAL A 135 -12.42 7.54 4.93
CA VAL A 135 -11.17 8.25 5.26
C VAL A 135 -11.31 9.25 6.40
N ALA A 136 -12.36 9.16 7.22
CA ALA A 136 -12.65 10.15 8.27
C ALA A 136 -11.51 10.32 9.29
N ASN A 137 -10.73 9.26 9.54
CA ASN A 137 -9.61 9.27 10.49
C ASN A 137 -8.25 9.61 9.85
N VAL A 138 -8.18 9.74 8.53
CA VAL A 138 -6.94 10.05 7.83
C VAL A 138 -6.61 11.53 8.03
N LYS A 139 -5.44 11.80 8.58
CA LYS A 139 -4.94 13.14 8.89
C LYS A 139 -4.02 13.67 7.79
N GLU A 140 -3.24 12.78 7.19
CA GLU A 140 -2.20 13.14 6.23
C GLU A 140 -2.43 12.46 4.87
N PHE A 141 -2.48 13.28 3.82
CA PHE A 141 -2.67 12.89 2.42
C PHE A 141 -1.58 13.50 1.51
N GLY A 142 -0.49 13.99 2.09
CA GLY A 142 0.53 14.74 1.36
C GLY A 142 0.96 13.98 0.10
N SER A 143 0.86 14.60 -1.07
CA SER A 143 1.26 14.00 -2.35
C SER A 143 0.60 12.65 -2.70
N MET A 144 -0.54 12.25 -2.09
CA MET A 144 -1.13 10.91 -2.25
C MET A 144 -1.23 10.43 -3.70
N PHE A 145 -1.62 11.31 -4.62
CA PHE A 145 -1.73 11.04 -6.06
C PHE A 145 -0.79 11.90 -6.91
N SER A 146 0.25 12.47 -6.31
CA SER A 146 1.21 13.31 -7.06
C SER A 146 1.83 12.49 -8.19
N PHE A 147 1.72 12.99 -9.42
CA PHE A 147 2.14 12.31 -10.64
C PHE A 147 1.44 10.97 -10.97
N ALA A 148 0.33 10.61 -10.32
CA ALA A 148 -0.49 9.46 -10.70
C ALA A 148 -1.31 9.76 -11.97
N LYS A 149 -0.65 9.70 -13.14
CA LYS A 149 -1.14 10.26 -14.41
C LYS A 149 -2.52 9.75 -14.85
N SER A 150 -2.82 8.47 -14.63
CA SER A 150 -4.10 7.89 -15.05
C SER A 150 -5.24 8.09 -14.06
N PHE A 151 -4.97 8.54 -12.83
CA PHE A 151 -6.00 8.60 -11.79
C PHE A 151 -7.02 9.71 -12.08
N ASN A 152 -8.25 9.32 -12.39
CA ASN A 152 -9.37 10.21 -12.69
C ASN A 152 -10.69 9.74 -12.05
N GLN A 153 -10.60 9.11 -10.87
CA GLN A 153 -11.79 8.61 -10.18
C GLN A 153 -12.39 9.67 -9.26
N PRO A 154 -13.74 9.75 -9.16
CA PRO A 154 -14.38 10.68 -8.25
C PRO A 154 -14.11 10.28 -6.80
N LEU A 155 -13.71 11.25 -5.98
CA LEU A 155 -13.48 11.10 -4.53
C LEU A 155 -14.52 11.87 -3.70
N THR A 156 -15.73 12.01 -4.24
CA THR A 156 -16.81 12.83 -3.64
C THR A 156 -17.33 12.28 -2.32
N THR A 157 -17.10 11.00 -2.03
CA THR A 157 -17.47 10.34 -0.77
C THR A 157 -16.47 10.58 0.36
N TRP A 158 -15.27 11.07 0.04
CA TRP A 158 -14.20 11.27 1.02
C TRP A 158 -14.49 12.48 1.91
N LYS A 159 -14.59 12.23 3.22
CA LYS A 159 -14.86 13.25 4.24
C LYS A 159 -13.80 13.18 5.37
N PRO A 160 -12.52 13.51 5.07
CA PRO A 160 -11.46 13.46 6.08
C PRO A 160 -11.68 14.51 7.17
N HIS A 161 -11.36 14.16 8.42
CA HIS A 161 -11.46 15.05 9.57
C HIS A 161 -10.21 14.97 10.48
N PRO A 162 -9.49 16.08 10.70
CA PRO A 162 -9.78 17.43 10.21
C PRO A 162 -9.59 17.53 8.69
N PRO A 163 -10.25 18.51 8.03
CA PRO A 163 -10.04 18.74 6.61
C PRO A 163 -8.55 19.01 6.33
N PRO A 164 -7.92 18.25 5.44
CA PRO A 164 -6.50 18.38 5.14
C PRO A 164 -6.19 19.73 4.49
N LYS A 165 -5.14 20.41 4.98
CA LYS A 165 -4.78 21.78 4.59
C LYS A 165 -4.47 21.94 3.09
N ASN A 166 -4.13 20.86 2.39
CA ASN A 166 -3.63 20.88 1.01
C ASN A 166 -4.40 19.99 0.03
N LEU A 167 -5.58 19.50 0.40
CA LEU A 167 -6.37 18.62 -0.47
C LEU A 167 -7.19 19.45 -1.46
N ARG A 168 -6.50 20.01 -2.46
CA ARG A 168 -7.16 20.35 -3.72
C ARG A 168 -7.41 19.01 -4.43
N PHE A 169 -8.58 18.39 -4.19
CA PHE A 169 -9.15 17.52 -5.20
C PHE A 169 -9.36 18.41 -6.41
N LYS A 170 -8.34 18.50 -7.28
CA LYS A 170 -8.49 19.18 -8.56
C LYS A 170 -9.69 18.50 -9.20
N LYS A 171 -10.80 19.22 -9.36
CA LYS A 171 -11.71 18.92 -10.46
C LYS A 171 -10.79 18.95 -11.68
N TYR A 172 -10.33 17.80 -12.15
CA TYR A 172 -9.65 17.66 -13.42
C TYR A 172 -10.71 17.80 -14.54
N CYS A 173 -11.41 18.94 -14.55
CA CYS A 173 -12.36 19.29 -15.60
C CYS A 173 -11.73 20.18 -16.68
N ASP A 174 -10.52 20.70 -16.51
CA ASP A 174 -9.95 21.64 -17.47
C ASP A 174 -8.67 21.08 -18.10
N PHE A 175 -8.85 20.22 -19.09
CA PHE A 175 -8.00 20.16 -20.28
C PHE A 175 -8.90 20.44 -21.49
N LEU A 176 -9.06 21.73 -21.80
CA LEU A 176 -9.14 22.26 -23.15
C LEU A 176 -8.03 23.30 -23.30
#